data_AF-A0A7X5E882-F1
#
_entry.id   AF-A0A7X5E882-F1
#
_cell.length_a   1.000
_cell.length_b   1.000
_cell.length_c   1.000
_cell.angle_alpha   90.00
_cell.angle_beta   90.00
_cell.angle_gamma   90.00
#
_symmetry.space_group_name_H-M   'P 1'
#
loop_
_entity.id
_entity.type
_entity.pdbx_description
1 polymer ?
#
loop_
_entity_poly.entity_id
_entity_poly.type
_entity_poly.pdbx_seq_one_letter_code
_entity_poly.pdbx_strand_id
1 'polypeptide(L)'
;MDNLETVAFQIISNVGSARSCYIGAIQAAREGRREEAQELMREGKEQFVEGHHIHMDLLTKSAEGGLDMGAWGMLIMHAEDQLMSAEAFGILAEEFMELYELMYKKEG
;
A
#
# COMPACT_ATOMS: atom_id res chain seq x y z
N MET A 1 -3.18 -5.87 -26.86
CA MET A 1 -4.30 -6.07 -25.91
C MET A 1 -3.88 -6.88 -24.67
N ASP A 2 -2.57 -6.98 -24.33
CA ASP A 2 -2.09 -7.88 -23.25
C ASP A 2 -1.42 -7.16 -22.05
N ASN A 3 -1.67 -5.87 -21.82
CA ASN A 3 -0.96 -5.13 -20.75
C ASN A 3 -1.81 -4.88 -19.48
N LEU A 4 -3.14 -4.83 -19.59
CA LEU A 4 -3.99 -4.45 -18.45
C LEU A 4 -4.00 -5.47 -17.33
N GLU A 5 -4.01 -6.77 -17.66
CA GLU A 5 -3.88 -7.85 -16.68
C GLU A 5 -2.57 -7.74 -15.90
N THR A 6 -1.45 -7.61 -16.62
CA THR A 6 -0.11 -7.50 -16.00
C THR A 6 0.00 -6.25 -15.12
N VAL A 7 -0.49 -5.11 -15.59
CA VAL A 7 -0.54 -3.87 -14.81
C VAL A 7 -1.34 -4.06 -13.53
N ALA A 8 -2.53 -4.66 -13.62
CA ALA A 8 -3.36 -4.90 -12.44
C ALA A 8 -2.67 -5.83 -11.44
N PHE A 9 -2.03 -6.92 -11.89
CA PHE A 9 -1.27 -7.82 -11.01
C PHE A 9 -0.06 -7.13 -10.36
N GLN A 10 0.64 -6.26 -11.09
CA GLN A 10 1.76 -5.49 -10.53
C GLN A 10 1.28 -4.54 -9.44
N ILE A 11 0.17 -3.82 -9.67
CA ILE A 11 -0.44 -2.98 -8.64
C ILE A 11 -0.81 -3.84 -7.42
N ILE A 12 -1.60 -4.91 -7.61
CA ILE A 12 -2.06 -5.80 -6.54
C ILE A 12 -0.89 -6.37 -5.72
N SER A 13 0.16 -6.84 -6.38
CA SER A 13 1.33 -7.41 -5.71
C SER A 13 2.07 -6.38 -4.86
N ASN A 14 2.39 -5.21 -5.45
CA ASN A 14 3.14 -4.17 -4.76
C ASN A 14 2.35 -3.58 -3.59
N VAL A 15 1.07 -3.21 -3.80
CA VAL A 15 0.25 -2.62 -2.74
C VAL A 15 -0.19 -3.65 -1.69
N GLY A 16 -0.33 -4.93 -2.07
CA GLY A 16 -0.56 -6.03 -1.14
C GLY A 16 0.62 -6.29 -0.20
N SER A 17 1.84 -6.24 -0.73
CA SER A 17 3.08 -6.27 0.06
C SER A 17 3.15 -5.07 1.00
N ALA A 18 2.91 -3.85 0.48
CA ALA A 18 2.90 -2.63 1.28
C ALA A 18 1.92 -2.71 2.46
N ARG A 19 0.69 -3.12 2.20
CA ARG A 19 -0.34 -3.32 3.23
C ARG A 19 0.09 -4.31 4.30
N SER A 20 0.75 -5.40 3.90
CA SER A 20 1.24 -6.42 4.83
C SER A 20 2.34 -5.87 5.73
N CYS A 21 3.27 -5.10 5.16
CA CYS A 21 4.30 -4.38 5.91
C CYS A 21 3.68 -3.39 6.91
N TYR A 22 2.69 -2.58 6.53
CA TYR A 22 2.03 -1.64 7.43
C TYR A 22 1.32 -2.32 8.60
N ILE A 23 0.62 -3.44 8.34
CA ILE A 23 -0.01 -4.24 9.41
C ILE A 23 1.07 -4.82 10.33
N GLY A 24 2.18 -5.32 9.78
CA GLY A 24 3.32 -5.81 10.54
C GLY A 24 3.94 -4.71 11.41
N ALA A 25 4.10 -3.50 10.89
CA ALA A 25 4.64 -2.36 11.63
C ALA A 25 3.78 -2.02 12.85
N ILE A 26 2.44 -1.98 12.69
CA ILE A 26 1.50 -1.76 13.80
C ILE A 26 1.69 -2.84 14.88
N GLN A 27 1.83 -4.11 14.48
CA GLN A 27 2.00 -5.22 15.42
C GLN A 27 3.35 -5.16 16.15
N ALA A 28 4.44 -4.88 15.44
CA ALA A 28 5.77 -4.72 16.01
C ALA A 28 5.82 -3.53 16.99
N ALA A 29 5.20 -2.41 16.63
CA ALA A 29 5.10 -1.23 17.48
C ALA A 29 4.33 -1.51 18.78
N ARG A 30 3.19 -2.21 18.68
CA ARG A 30 2.39 -2.65 19.83
C ARG A 30 3.16 -3.56 20.79
N GLU A 31 4.20 -4.23 20.30
CA GLU A 31 5.02 -5.16 21.08
C GLU A 31 6.36 -4.52 21.52
N GLY A 32 6.51 -3.20 21.33
CA GLY A 32 7.69 -2.43 21.74
C GLY A 32 8.89 -2.60 20.83
N ARG A 33 8.76 -3.32 19.71
CA ARG A 33 9.83 -3.54 18.72
C ARG A 33 9.92 -2.36 17.76
N ARG A 34 10.41 -1.24 18.27
CA ARG A 34 10.46 0.04 17.53
C ARG A 34 11.25 -0.04 16.22
N GLU A 35 12.44 -0.64 16.25
CA GLU A 35 13.33 -0.71 15.07
C GLU A 35 12.69 -1.53 13.95
N GLU A 36 12.14 -2.70 14.27
CA GLU A 36 11.41 -3.55 13.32
C GLU A 36 10.21 -2.82 12.73
N ALA A 37 9.44 -2.13 13.57
CA ALA A 37 8.28 -1.39 13.12
C ALA A 37 8.64 -0.24 12.16
N GLN A 38 9.76 0.46 12.41
CA GLN A 38 10.27 1.48 11.50
C GLN A 38 10.74 0.89 10.16
N GLU A 39 11.40 -0.26 10.21
CA GLU A 39 11.86 -0.94 8.98
C GLU A 39 10.69 -1.41 8.14
N LEU A 40 9.69 -2.04 8.76
CA LEU A 40 8.45 -2.44 8.07
C LEU A 40 7.70 -1.23 7.48
N MET A 41 7.67 -0.08 8.17
CA MET A 41 7.11 1.14 7.60
C MET A 41 7.90 1.62 6.36
N ARG A 42 9.23 1.55 6.40
CA ARG A 42 10.09 1.94 5.26
C ARG A 42 9.85 1.04 4.06
N GLU A 43 9.92 -0.28 4.26
CA GLU A 43 9.67 -1.29 3.22
C GLU A 43 8.27 -1.14 2.62
N GLY A 44 7.26 -0.96 3.48
CA GLY A 44 5.88 -0.76 3.05
C GLY A 44 5.71 0.45 2.15
N LYS A 45 6.36 1.58 2.49
CA LYS A 45 6.34 2.81 1.68
C LYS A 45 7.01 2.62 0.33
N GLU A 46 8.14 1.92 0.27
CA GLU A 46 8.84 1.64 -0.98
C GLU A 46 7.97 0.82 -1.94
N GLN A 47 7.34 -0.25 -1.44
CA GLN A 47 6.41 -1.07 -2.22
C GLN A 47 5.18 -0.28 -2.65
N PHE A 48 4.62 0.55 -1.75
CA PHE A 48 3.45 1.36 -2.06
C PHE A 48 3.74 2.36 -3.18
N VAL A 49 4.87 3.06 -3.13
CA VAL A 49 5.28 4.02 -4.15
C VAL A 49 5.40 3.35 -5.51
N GLU A 50 5.97 2.15 -5.58
CA GLU A 50 6.09 1.40 -6.84
C GLU A 50 4.71 1.02 -7.41
N GLY A 51 3.81 0.50 -6.58
CA GLY A 51 2.42 0.23 -6.99
C GLY A 51 1.65 1.50 -7.40
N HIS A 52 1.84 2.59 -6.67
CA HIS A 52 1.19 3.87 -6.93
C HIS A 52 1.65 4.51 -8.24
N HIS A 53 2.93 4.41 -8.59
CA HIS A 53 3.43 4.89 -9.89
C HIS A 53 2.77 4.17 -11.07
N ILE A 54 2.63 2.84 -10.97
CA ILE A 54 1.97 2.03 -12.01
C ILE A 54 0.50 2.43 -12.14
N HIS A 55 -0.19 2.66 -11.03
CA HIS A 55 -1.55 3.17 -11.02
C HIS A 55 -1.65 4.57 -11.67
N MET A 56 -0.73 5.49 -11.39
CA MET A 56 -0.72 6.83 -12.01
C MET A 56 -0.53 6.79 -13.53
N ASP A 57 0.30 5.88 -14.02
CA ASP A 57 0.46 5.67 -15.47
C ASP A 57 -0.83 5.14 -16.10
N LEU A 58 -1.54 4.25 -15.40
CA LEU A 58 -2.84 3.72 -15.85
C LEU A 58 -3.91 4.81 -15.89
N LEU A 59 -3.98 5.64 -14.84
CA LEU A 59 -4.92 6.75 -14.74
C LEU A 59 -4.70 7.78 -15.85
N THR A 60 -3.44 8.11 -16.14
CA THR A 60 -3.06 9.03 -17.23
C THR A 60 -3.54 8.51 -18.59
N LYS A 61 -3.29 7.23 -18.89
CA LYS A 61 -3.75 6.59 -20.14
C LYS A 61 -5.27 6.54 -20.25
N SER A 62 -5.97 6.39 -19.12
CA SER A 62 -7.43 6.47 -19.05
C SER A 62 -7.94 7.86 -19.43
N ALA A 63 -7.33 8.91 -18.90
CA ALA A 63 -7.71 10.30 -19.17
C ALA A 63 -7.49 10.71 -20.64
N GLU A 64 -6.49 10.13 -21.32
CA GLU A 64 -6.24 10.34 -22.75
C GLU A 64 -7.27 9.66 -23.67
N GLY A 65 -8.23 8.92 -23.11
CA GLY A 65 -9.28 8.22 -23.85
C GLY A 65 -8.81 6.91 -24.50
N GLY A 66 -7.62 6.43 -24.16
CA GLY A 66 -7.00 5.24 -24.75
C GLY A 66 -7.25 3.92 -24.02
N LEU A 67 -8.04 3.92 -22.94
CA LEU A 67 -8.20 2.77 -22.06
C LEU A 67 -9.58 2.12 -22.23
N ASP A 68 -9.62 0.97 -22.91
CA ASP A 68 -10.77 0.07 -22.90
C ASP A 68 -10.52 -1.03 -21.85
N MET A 69 -11.33 -1.03 -20.79
CA MET A 69 -11.19 -1.98 -19.68
C MET A 69 -11.58 -3.41 -20.07
N GLY A 70 -12.41 -3.59 -21.11
CA GLY A 70 -12.81 -4.90 -21.62
C GLY A 70 -13.12 -5.95 -20.53
N ALA A 71 -12.53 -7.15 -20.68
CA ALA A 71 -12.69 -8.26 -19.74
C ALA A 71 -11.93 -8.06 -18.41
N TRP A 72 -11.06 -7.05 -18.30
CA TRP A 72 -10.17 -6.84 -17.15
C TRP A 72 -10.72 -5.83 -16.14
N GLY A 73 -11.85 -5.17 -16.42
CA GLY A 73 -12.42 -4.14 -15.56
C GLY A 73 -12.61 -4.57 -14.09
N MET A 74 -13.05 -5.82 -13.85
CA MET A 74 -13.16 -6.37 -12.49
C MET A 74 -11.81 -6.50 -11.78
N LEU A 75 -10.77 -6.93 -12.50
CA LEU A 75 -9.44 -7.09 -11.93
C LEU A 75 -8.79 -5.73 -11.64
N ILE A 76 -9.02 -4.74 -12.50
CA ILE A 76 -8.52 -3.37 -12.26
C ILE A 76 -9.25 -2.73 -11.10
N MET A 77 -10.59 -2.84 -11.00
CA MET A 77 -11.33 -2.39 -9.82
C MET A 77 -10.80 -3.01 -8.53
N HIS A 78 -10.45 -4.31 -8.56
CA HIS A 78 -9.82 -4.95 -7.42
C HIS A 78 -8.43 -4.39 -7.09
N ALA A 79 -7.63 -4.06 -8.10
CA ALA A 79 -6.34 -3.40 -7.91
C ALA A 79 -6.48 -2.03 -7.26
N GLU A 80 -7.45 -1.21 -7.69
CA GLU A 80 -7.79 0.07 -7.07
C GLU A 80 -8.21 -0.09 -5.61
N ASP A 81 -9.10 -1.06 -5.32
CA ASP A 81 -9.54 -1.36 -3.95
C ASP A 81 -8.35 -1.73 -3.03
N GLN A 82 -7.41 -2.54 -3.53
CA GLN A 82 -6.21 -2.92 -2.78
C GLN A 82 -5.28 -1.72 -2.57
N LEU A 83 -5.11 -0.86 -3.57
CA LEU A 83 -4.26 0.33 -3.49
C LEU A 83 -4.80 1.31 -2.43
N MET A 84 -6.09 1.63 -2.48
CA MET A 84 -6.71 2.53 -1.51
C MET A 84 -6.68 1.95 -0.09
N SER A 85 -6.87 0.64 0.05
CA SER A 85 -6.71 -0.06 1.33
C SER A 85 -5.29 0.07 1.86
N ALA A 86 -4.27 -0.17 1.03
CA ALA A 86 -2.88 -0.03 1.42
C ALA A 86 -2.53 1.40 1.87
N GLU A 87 -3.02 2.42 1.15
CA GLU A 87 -2.84 3.83 1.53
C GLU A 87 -3.43 4.13 2.92
N ALA A 88 -4.67 3.71 3.15
CA ALA A 88 -5.35 3.90 4.42
C ALA A 88 -4.61 3.19 5.57
N PHE A 89 -4.13 1.96 5.35
CA PHE A 89 -3.32 1.25 6.35
C PHE A 89 -1.97 1.93 6.60
N GLY A 90 -1.35 2.54 5.58
CA GLY A 90 -0.11 3.31 5.74
C GLY A 90 -0.30 4.52 6.64
N ILE A 91 -1.34 5.33 6.39
CA ILE A 91 -1.69 6.49 7.22
C ILE A 91 -1.98 6.06 8.65
N LEU A 92 -2.81 5.03 8.84
CA LEU A 92 -3.14 4.53 10.18
C LEU A 92 -1.91 3.96 10.89
N ALA A 93 -1.01 3.30 10.17
CA ALA A 93 0.20 2.75 10.76
C ALA A 93 1.10 3.84 11.33
N GLU A 94 1.24 4.99 10.65
CA GLU A 94 1.96 6.15 11.19
C GLU A 94 1.37 6.64 12.51
N GLU A 95 0.04 6.83 12.55
CA GLU A 95 -0.66 7.26 13.78
C GLU A 95 -0.50 6.23 14.93
N PHE A 96 -0.57 4.94 14.63
CA PHE A 96 -0.36 3.89 15.63
C PHE A 96 1.09 3.85 16.14
N MET A 97 2.06 4.05 15.27
CA MET A 97 3.48 4.13 15.63
C MET A 97 3.72 5.24 16.66
N GLU A 98 3.18 6.43 16.41
CA GLU A 98 3.28 7.57 17.33
C GLU A 98 2.55 7.29 18.65
N LEU A 99 1.35 6.70 18.57
CA LEU A 99 0.56 6.34 19.75
C LEU A 99 1.31 5.38 20.67
N TYR A 100 1.89 4.31 20.12
CA TYR A 100 2.64 3.33 20.91
C TYR A 100 3.94 3.93 21.48
N GLU A 101 4.64 4.77 20.72
CA GLU A 101 5.80 5.50 21.26
C GLU A 101 5.44 6.37 22.47
N LEU A 102 4.32 7.09 22.41
CA LEU A 102 3.82 7.89 23.53
C LEU A 102 3.42 7.03 24.74
N MET A 103 2.84 5.85 24.50
CA MET A 103 2.48 4.92 25.57
C MET A 103 3.72 4.42 26.31
N TYR A 104 4.75 3.93 25.59
CA TYR A 104 5.97 3.43 26.22
C TYR A 104 6.78 4.52 26.92
N LYS A 105 6.75 5.78 26.44
CA LYS A 105 7.37 6.92 27.13
C LYS A 105 6.69 7.31 28.44
N LYS A 106 5.41 6.95 28.64
CA LYS A 106 4.68 7.22 29.88
C LYS A 106 4.84 6.13 30.94
N GLU A 107 5.22 4.92 30.51
CA GLU A 107 5.44 3.77 31.39
C GLU A 107 6.88 3.71 31.95
N GLY A 108 7.82 4.46 31.36
CA GLY A 108 9.20 4.61 31.85
C GLY A 108 9.40 5.90 32.63
#